data_AF-A0A2V2GMB4-F1
#
_entry.id   AF-A0A2V2GMB4-F1
#
_cell.length_a   1.000
_cell.length_b   1.000
_cell.length_c   1.000
_cell.angle_alpha   90.00
_cell.angle_beta   90.00
_cell.angle_gamma   90.00
#
_symmetry.space_group_name_H-M   'P 1'
#
loop_
_entity.id
_entity.type
_entity.pdbx_description
1 polymer ?
#
loop_
_entity_poly.entity_id
_entity_poly.type
_entity_poly.pdbx_seq_one_letter_code
_entity_poly.pdbx_strand_id
1 'polypeptide(L)'
;MQPKLKTSRGGIRLPMSIGGVDRLHTAPLPETAALYLDCPAGRIAEPAVHEGDTVCRYSLLASPIGEIGTPVYSSISGRVARIGEDDGGRPVIIISSDGTGKAEAHSPVSRPLGELTAEEIVALARGAGIICRSGLPMWKNIELSVGAAHTLIISALTSDPLDRSLLTLAACKPEALLCGIKIIQRALGIRRAAVVIPERGASALSRLRTAAAEDGSAELFRFITATEIYPMHEDAQLIYALAGPAMPDGAHPSDIGYAVFDSASCAALFEMYATGEPCVDTAVTVTGDCVRYSATALAAIGTPIASLESIAGGLRKRALRTVRGGRMIGSIASQEDSLEQCTGLVQFSGRLETRAETDCIRCGRCVSVCPHNLAPLYLSMYGRRDGFNKCRKYHIESCSGCGCCDYVCPSGIPLTENIISARDRMNSAVGNGASTHMPRAENAAEVRSSGKAGANKQGETNKKRKGKRAGR
;
A
#
# COMPACT_ATOMS: atom_id res chain seq x y z
N MET A 1 19.59 -9.53 -21.59
CA MET A 1 19.74 -9.22 -20.15
C MET A 1 18.40 -8.77 -19.60
N GLN A 2 17.96 -9.33 -18.47
CA GLN A 2 16.69 -8.92 -17.85
C GLN A 2 16.79 -7.47 -17.35
N PRO A 3 15.78 -6.61 -17.57
CA PRO A 3 15.77 -5.28 -17.00
C PRO A 3 15.65 -5.40 -15.47
N LYS A 4 16.69 -4.97 -14.77
CA LYS A 4 16.77 -4.95 -13.32
C LYS A 4 16.57 -3.51 -12.83
N LEU A 5 15.74 -3.36 -11.81
CA LEU A 5 15.51 -2.08 -11.13
C LEU A 5 16.80 -1.56 -10.47
N LYS A 6 17.01 -0.24 -10.51
CA LYS A 6 18.11 0.39 -9.75
C LYS A 6 17.81 0.29 -8.25
N THR A 7 18.85 0.40 -7.42
CA THR A 7 18.68 0.42 -5.96
C THR A 7 17.95 1.70 -5.52
N SER A 8 17.09 1.58 -4.51
CA SER A 8 16.41 2.71 -3.84
C SER A 8 17.42 3.70 -3.25
N ARG A 9 16.95 4.91 -2.92
CA ARG A 9 17.68 5.77 -1.98
C ARG A 9 17.59 5.11 -0.60
N GLY A 10 18.71 4.86 0.05
CA GLY A 10 18.73 4.24 1.39
C GLY A 10 17.99 2.89 1.46
N GLY A 11 17.37 2.64 2.62
CA GLY A 11 16.70 1.38 2.93
C GLY A 11 17.59 0.36 3.61
N ILE A 12 17.00 -0.78 3.96
CA ILE A 12 17.66 -1.88 4.66
C ILE A 12 17.37 -3.22 3.98
N ARG A 13 18.31 -4.15 4.12
CA ARG A 13 18.06 -5.56 3.77
C ARG A 13 17.61 -6.28 5.03
N LEU A 14 16.38 -6.77 5.00
CA LEU A 14 15.82 -7.54 6.09
C LEU A 14 16.21 -9.02 5.93
N PRO A 15 16.49 -9.73 7.03
CA PRO A 15 16.84 -11.13 6.98
C PRO A 15 15.68 -11.96 6.44
N MET A 16 15.97 -12.82 5.47
CA MET A 16 15.00 -13.74 4.88
C MET A 16 15.08 -15.09 5.58
N SER A 17 13.96 -15.59 6.10
CA SER A 17 13.89 -16.96 6.63
C SER A 17 12.49 -17.55 6.46
N ILE A 18 12.06 -17.75 5.22
CA ILE A 18 10.94 -18.65 4.93
C ILE A 18 11.31 -19.52 3.75
N GLY A 19 11.28 -20.84 3.94
CA GLY A 19 11.10 -21.80 2.87
C GLY A 19 9.60 -21.96 2.63
N GLY A 20 9.17 -21.94 1.37
CA GLY A 20 7.75 -22.05 1.02
C GLY A 20 7.57 -22.38 -0.44
N VAL A 21 6.55 -23.18 -0.74
CA VAL A 21 6.11 -23.52 -2.09
C VAL A 21 5.15 -22.43 -2.55
N ASP A 22 5.18 -22.06 -3.83
CA ASP A 22 4.20 -21.15 -4.43
C ASP A 22 2.84 -21.85 -4.56
N ARG A 23 2.14 -21.99 -3.44
CA ARG A 23 0.79 -22.57 -3.36
C ARG A 23 -0.12 -21.59 -2.63
N LEU A 24 -1.24 -21.27 -3.29
CA LEU A 24 -2.32 -20.51 -2.71
C LEU A 24 -3.36 -21.48 -2.16
N HIS A 25 -3.55 -21.47 -0.85
CA HIS A 25 -4.58 -22.25 -0.16
C HIS A 25 -5.90 -21.47 -0.16
N THR A 26 -7.01 -22.16 0.09
CA THR A 26 -8.28 -21.53 0.43
C THR A 26 -8.51 -21.74 1.93
N ALA A 27 -8.67 -20.66 2.68
CA ALA A 27 -8.99 -20.75 4.09
C ALA A 27 -10.46 -21.17 4.28
N PRO A 28 -10.78 -21.92 5.35
CA PRO A 28 -12.17 -22.17 5.70
C PRO A 28 -12.88 -20.84 6.04
N LEU A 29 -14.18 -20.78 5.77
CA LEU A 29 -14.99 -19.64 6.20
C LEU A 29 -15.05 -19.60 7.74
N PRO A 30 -14.94 -18.41 8.36
CA PRO A 30 -14.98 -18.28 9.80
C PRO A 30 -16.40 -18.37 10.36
N GLU A 31 -16.51 -18.61 11.68
CA GLU A 31 -17.79 -18.57 12.41
C GLU A 31 -18.30 -17.15 12.62
N THR A 32 -17.41 -16.16 12.62
CA THR A 32 -17.74 -14.74 12.70
C THR A 32 -16.85 -13.95 11.74
N ALA A 33 -17.37 -12.86 11.19
CA ALA A 33 -16.59 -11.93 10.38
C ALA A 33 -16.89 -10.49 10.81
N ALA A 34 -15.84 -9.72 11.14
CA ALA A 34 -15.95 -8.31 11.47
C ALA A 34 -15.43 -7.45 10.32
N LEU A 35 -16.33 -6.69 9.70
CA LEU A 35 -16.08 -5.91 8.49
C LEU A 35 -16.11 -4.41 8.81
N TYR A 36 -14.96 -3.76 8.65
CA TYR A 36 -14.80 -2.34 8.93
C TYR A 36 -15.34 -1.47 7.80
N LEU A 37 -15.90 -0.32 8.17
CA LEU A 37 -16.48 0.67 7.24
C LEU A 37 -15.53 1.86 6.99
N ASP A 38 -14.27 1.66 7.33
CA ASP A 38 -13.14 2.56 7.08
C ASP A 38 -11.98 1.80 6.43
N CYS A 39 -11.00 2.55 5.96
CA CYS A 39 -9.72 2.07 5.48
C CYS A 39 -8.63 3.07 5.91
N PRO A 40 -7.33 2.80 5.65
CA PRO A 40 -6.27 3.75 6.02
C PRO A 40 -6.45 5.16 5.42
N ALA A 41 -7.16 5.31 4.30
CA ALA A 41 -7.47 6.62 3.71
C ALA A 41 -8.64 7.36 4.40
N GLY A 42 -9.39 6.70 5.29
CA GLY A 42 -10.51 7.27 6.02
C GLY A 42 -11.79 6.43 5.92
N ARG A 43 -12.91 7.01 6.36
CA ARG A 43 -14.23 6.36 6.33
C ARG A 43 -14.71 6.18 4.88
N ILE A 44 -15.22 4.98 4.57
CA ILE A 44 -15.61 4.60 3.20
C ILE A 44 -17.09 4.28 3.06
N ALA A 45 -17.78 3.90 4.13
CA ALA A 45 -19.17 3.46 4.03
C ALA A 45 -20.00 3.77 5.28
N GLU A 46 -21.31 3.65 5.12
CA GLU A 46 -22.29 3.60 6.21
C GLU A 46 -23.17 2.36 6.07
N PRO A 47 -23.62 1.76 7.20
CA PRO A 47 -24.42 0.54 7.15
C PRO A 47 -25.68 0.69 6.28
N ALA A 48 -25.93 -0.30 5.44
CA ALA A 48 -27.11 -0.43 4.58
C ALA A 48 -28.05 -1.56 5.02
N VAL A 49 -27.68 -2.26 6.10
CA VAL A 49 -28.39 -3.37 6.74
C VAL A 49 -28.67 -3.03 8.20
N HIS A 50 -29.54 -3.81 8.84
CA HIS A 50 -29.88 -3.70 10.26
C HIS A 50 -29.41 -4.92 11.04
N GLU A 51 -29.23 -4.76 12.34
CA GLU A 51 -28.98 -5.89 13.23
C GLU A 51 -30.12 -6.91 13.13
N GLY A 52 -29.73 -8.16 12.90
CA GLY A 52 -30.62 -9.28 12.77
C GLY A 52 -31.00 -9.66 11.34
N ASP A 53 -30.62 -8.88 10.34
CA ASP A 53 -30.82 -9.21 8.93
C ASP A 53 -30.04 -10.48 8.54
N THR A 54 -30.62 -11.28 7.64
CA THR A 54 -29.94 -12.42 7.03
C THR A 54 -29.26 -11.97 5.75
N VAL A 55 -27.98 -12.33 5.59
CA VAL A 55 -27.15 -11.96 4.45
C VAL A 55 -26.50 -13.19 3.84
N CYS A 56 -26.37 -13.21 2.52
CA CYS A 56 -25.53 -14.17 1.83
C CYS A 56 -24.11 -13.61 1.71
N ARG A 57 -23.15 -14.49 1.42
CA ARG A 57 -21.85 -14.04 0.93
C ARG A 57 -22.07 -13.24 -0.36
N TYR A 58 -21.32 -12.15 -0.51
CA TYR A 58 -21.47 -11.11 -1.54
C TYR A 58 -22.63 -10.12 -1.37
N SER A 59 -23.51 -10.29 -0.39
CA SER A 59 -24.56 -9.30 -0.13
C SER A 59 -23.99 -7.96 0.33
N LEU A 60 -24.56 -6.86 -0.16
CA LEU A 60 -24.17 -5.51 0.23
C LEU A 60 -24.50 -5.27 1.71
N LEU A 61 -23.49 -4.87 2.49
CA LEU A 61 -23.65 -4.56 3.92
C LEU A 61 -23.63 -3.05 4.18
N ALA A 62 -22.84 -2.30 3.42
CA ALA A 62 -22.66 -0.87 3.65
C ALA A 62 -22.54 -0.10 2.33
N SER A 63 -23.22 1.05 2.27
CA SER A 63 -23.26 1.92 1.12
C SER A 63 -22.10 2.92 1.12
N PRO A 64 -21.53 3.25 -0.06
CA PRO A 64 -20.42 4.21 -0.18
C PRO A 64 -20.76 5.61 0.35
N ILE A 65 -19.84 6.26 1.08
CA ILE A 65 -19.98 7.67 1.50
C ILE A 65 -18.71 8.50 1.21
N GLY A 66 -18.89 9.80 0.94
CA GLY A 66 -17.77 10.74 0.77
C GLY A 66 -16.93 10.51 -0.49
N GLU A 67 -15.78 11.20 -0.57
CA GLU A 67 -14.91 11.23 -1.77
C GLU A 67 -14.15 9.92 -2.04
N ILE A 68 -14.02 9.08 -1.02
CA ILE A 68 -13.38 7.74 -1.10
C ILE A 68 -14.40 6.62 -0.87
N GLY A 69 -15.69 6.93 -0.99
CA GLY A 69 -16.76 6.00 -0.67
C GLY A 69 -16.68 4.69 -1.45
N THR A 70 -16.65 3.58 -0.73
CA THR A 70 -16.45 2.23 -1.28
C THR A 70 -17.40 1.26 -0.57
N PRO A 71 -18.18 0.46 -1.31
CA PRO A 71 -19.15 -0.45 -0.73
C PRO A 71 -18.45 -1.58 0.03
N VAL A 72 -19.10 -2.07 1.09
CA VAL A 72 -18.62 -3.23 1.86
C VAL A 72 -19.63 -4.36 1.72
N TYR A 73 -19.13 -5.56 1.43
CA TYR A 73 -19.93 -6.75 1.16
C TYR A 73 -19.65 -7.84 2.18
N SER A 74 -20.63 -8.70 2.42
CA SER A 74 -20.49 -9.81 3.35
C SER A 74 -19.55 -10.87 2.79
N SER A 75 -18.54 -11.24 3.57
CA SER A 75 -17.60 -12.30 3.22
C SER A 75 -18.08 -13.69 3.62
N ILE A 76 -19.15 -13.79 4.40
CA ILE A 76 -19.78 -15.05 4.82
C ILE A 76 -21.30 -14.95 4.71
N SER A 77 -21.98 -16.09 4.64
CA SER A 77 -23.43 -16.15 4.84
C SER A 77 -23.77 -16.21 6.32
N GLY A 78 -24.88 -15.60 6.71
CA GLY A 78 -25.35 -15.68 8.08
C GLY A 78 -26.23 -14.51 8.49
N ARG A 79 -26.08 -14.07 9.74
CA ARG A 79 -26.90 -13.01 10.34
C ARG A 79 -26.04 -11.82 10.77
N VAL A 80 -26.52 -10.61 10.54
CA VAL A 80 -25.91 -9.39 11.08
C VAL A 80 -26.06 -9.42 12.60
N ALA A 81 -24.96 -9.70 13.29
CA ALA A 81 -24.93 -9.86 14.74
C ALA A 81 -24.81 -8.52 15.47
N ARG A 82 -24.04 -7.58 14.91
CA ARG A 82 -23.83 -6.26 15.51
C ARG A 82 -23.49 -5.22 14.44
N ILE A 83 -23.97 -4.00 14.62
CA ILE A 83 -23.52 -2.81 13.90
C ILE A 83 -23.12 -1.76 14.93
N GLY A 84 -21.89 -1.27 14.88
CA GLY A 84 -21.41 -0.28 15.85
C GLY A 84 -19.96 0.08 15.65
N GLU A 85 -19.26 0.30 16.75
CA GLU A 85 -17.83 0.58 16.77
C GLU A 85 -17.06 -0.55 17.46
N ASP A 86 -15.78 -0.71 17.13
CA ASP A 86 -14.84 -1.53 17.89
C ASP A 86 -14.34 -0.78 19.14
N ASP A 87 -13.48 -1.42 19.93
CA ASP A 87 -12.90 -0.81 21.14
C ASP A 87 -12.04 0.44 20.83
N GLY A 88 -11.61 0.60 19.58
CA GLY A 88 -10.87 1.75 19.07
C GLY A 88 -11.74 2.85 18.44
N GLY A 89 -13.07 2.71 18.46
CA GLY A 89 -14.00 3.66 17.85
C GLY A 89 -14.14 3.54 16.33
N ARG A 90 -13.65 2.46 15.71
CA ARG A 90 -13.78 2.23 14.26
C ARG A 90 -15.14 1.61 13.93
N PRO A 91 -15.86 2.11 12.92
CA PRO A 91 -17.16 1.57 12.54
C PRO A 91 -17.02 0.16 11.95
N VAL A 92 -17.83 -0.78 12.45
CA VAL A 92 -17.75 -2.21 12.13
C VAL A 92 -19.13 -2.87 12.05
N ILE A 93 -19.27 -3.80 11.12
CA ILE A 93 -20.41 -4.74 11.02
C ILE A 93 -19.91 -6.14 11.31
N ILE A 94 -20.53 -6.83 12.28
CA ILE A 94 -20.19 -8.20 12.64
C ILE A 94 -21.25 -9.14 12.11
N ILE A 95 -20.84 -10.16 11.35
CA ILE A 95 -21.69 -11.22 10.83
C ILE A 95 -21.39 -12.51 11.61
N SER A 96 -22.44 -13.21 12.05
CA SER A 96 -22.34 -14.57 12.60
C SER A 96 -22.74 -15.57 11.52
N SER A 97 -21.86 -16.53 11.27
CA SER A 97 -22.01 -17.54 10.22
C SER A 97 -23.20 -18.45 10.48
N ASP A 98 -23.95 -18.77 9.42
CA ASP A 98 -24.95 -19.84 9.44
C ASP A 98 -24.37 -21.21 9.04
N GLY A 99 -23.07 -21.27 8.72
CA GLY A 99 -22.37 -22.47 8.28
C GLY A 99 -22.74 -22.97 6.88
N THR A 100 -23.59 -22.25 6.15
CA THR A 100 -24.09 -22.71 4.83
C THR A 100 -23.18 -22.32 3.67
N GLY A 101 -22.42 -21.23 3.82
CA GLY A 101 -21.58 -20.68 2.75
C GLY A 101 -22.38 -20.19 1.53
N LYS A 102 -23.68 -19.91 1.68
CA LYS A 102 -24.54 -19.47 0.57
C LYS A 102 -24.04 -18.14 0.00
N ALA A 103 -23.91 -18.10 -1.32
CA ALA A 103 -23.52 -16.92 -2.07
C ALA A 103 -24.72 -16.32 -2.79
N GLU A 104 -24.80 -14.99 -2.80
CA GLU A 104 -25.69 -14.26 -3.69
C GLU A 104 -25.22 -14.45 -5.14
N ALA A 105 -26.17 -14.61 -6.07
CA ALA A 105 -25.84 -14.83 -7.47
C ALA A 105 -25.46 -13.51 -8.14
N HIS A 106 -24.26 -13.46 -8.70
CA HIS A 106 -23.79 -12.35 -9.52
C HIS A 106 -23.68 -12.79 -10.99
N SER A 107 -23.58 -11.81 -11.88
CA SER A 107 -23.43 -12.07 -13.31
C SER A 107 -22.21 -11.33 -13.84
N PRO A 108 -21.43 -11.94 -14.75
CA PRO A 108 -20.33 -11.29 -15.43
C PRO A 108 -20.75 -9.98 -16.07
N VAL A 109 -19.79 -9.06 -16.25
CA VAL A 109 -20.00 -7.89 -17.09
C VAL A 109 -20.28 -8.37 -18.52
N SER A 110 -21.49 -8.08 -19.02
CA SER A 110 -21.96 -8.60 -20.31
C SER A 110 -21.25 -7.98 -21.51
N ARG A 111 -20.73 -6.76 -21.36
CA ARG A 111 -20.09 -6.01 -22.43
C ARG A 111 -18.60 -6.35 -22.53
N PRO A 112 -18.06 -6.55 -23.75
CA PRO A 112 -16.63 -6.73 -23.95
C PRO A 112 -15.83 -5.55 -23.42
N LEU A 113 -14.65 -5.83 -22.85
CA LEU A 113 -13.75 -4.81 -22.30
C LEU A 113 -13.42 -3.68 -23.30
N GLY A 114 -13.33 -3.99 -24.59
CA GLY A 114 -13.06 -3.00 -25.63
C GLY A 114 -14.12 -1.89 -25.73
N GLU A 115 -15.35 -2.18 -25.32
CA GLU A 115 -16.48 -1.24 -25.38
C GLU A 115 -16.63 -0.41 -24.11
N LEU A 116 -15.98 -0.80 -23.01
CA LEU A 116 -16.08 -0.08 -21.75
C LEU A 116 -15.31 1.25 -21.81
N THR A 117 -15.95 2.29 -21.29
CA THR A 117 -15.38 3.62 -21.05
C THR A 117 -14.56 3.63 -19.76
N ALA A 118 -13.75 4.67 -19.56
CA ALA A 118 -12.96 4.82 -18.34
C ALA A 118 -13.88 4.97 -17.11
N GLU A 119 -14.98 5.72 -17.25
CA GLU A 119 -15.99 5.96 -16.23
C GLU A 119 -16.68 4.65 -15.81
N GLU A 120 -17.01 3.79 -16.77
CA GLU A 120 -17.60 2.46 -16.50
C GLU A 120 -16.61 1.54 -15.77
N ILE A 121 -15.32 1.61 -16.10
CA ILE A 121 -14.30 0.82 -15.38
C ILE A 121 -14.07 1.36 -13.97
N VAL A 122 -14.12 2.68 -13.77
CA VAL A 122 -14.09 3.28 -12.43
C VAL A 122 -15.31 2.84 -11.62
N ALA A 123 -16.51 2.86 -12.22
CA ALA A 123 -17.73 2.38 -11.58
C ALA A 123 -17.68 0.88 -11.24
N LEU A 124 -17.13 0.06 -12.14
CA LEU A 124 -16.90 -1.37 -11.92
C LEU A 124 -15.95 -1.60 -10.74
N ALA A 125 -14.81 -0.92 -10.72
CA ALA A 125 -13.85 -1.00 -9.62
C ALA A 125 -14.44 -0.49 -8.29
N ARG A 126 -15.35 0.49 -8.35
CA ARG A 126 -16.05 1.01 -7.17
C ARG A 126 -17.03 -0.04 -6.64
N GLY A 127 -17.84 -0.64 -7.52
CA GLY A 127 -18.74 -1.74 -7.17
C GLY A 127 -18.00 -3.00 -6.68
N ALA A 128 -16.74 -3.19 -7.06
CA ALA A 128 -15.94 -4.31 -6.58
C ALA A 128 -15.58 -4.22 -5.08
N GLY A 129 -15.65 -3.04 -4.46
CA GLY A 129 -15.28 -2.86 -3.05
C GLY A 129 -13.78 -3.06 -2.76
N ILE A 130 -12.89 -2.86 -3.75
CA ILE A 130 -11.45 -3.16 -3.64
C ILE A 130 -10.70 -2.02 -2.94
N ILE A 131 -9.96 -2.35 -1.88
CA ILE A 131 -8.99 -1.49 -1.20
C ILE A 131 -7.58 -1.99 -1.50
N CYS A 132 -6.75 -1.15 -2.10
CA CYS A 132 -5.38 -1.51 -2.46
C CYS A 132 -4.50 -1.70 -1.23
N ARG A 133 -3.33 -2.34 -1.42
CA ARG A 133 -2.31 -2.47 -0.36
C ARG A 133 -1.80 -1.13 0.17
N SER A 134 -1.89 -0.07 -0.62
CA SER A 134 -1.58 1.30 -0.20
C SER A 134 -2.62 1.89 0.78
N GLY A 135 -3.78 1.24 0.93
CA GLY A 135 -4.90 1.71 1.76
C GLY A 135 -5.89 2.62 1.03
N LEU A 136 -5.64 2.99 -0.22
CA LEU A 136 -6.56 3.77 -1.05
C LEU A 136 -7.53 2.83 -1.80
N PRO A 137 -8.82 3.17 -1.95
CA PRO A 137 -9.73 2.44 -2.82
C PRO A 137 -9.23 2.40 -4.26
N MET A 138 -9.32 1.22 -4.89
CA MET A 138 -8.78 1.01 -6.23
C MET A 138 -9.42 1.94 -7.27
N TRP A 139 -10.74 2.10 -7.21
CA TRP A 139 -11.48 2.97 -8.13
C TRP A 139 -11.01 4.42 -8.05
N LYS A 140 -10.68 4.90 -6.84
CA LYS A 140 -10.18 6.26 -6.63
C LYS A 140 -8.79 6.43 -7.23
N ASN A 141 -7.92 5.44 -7.06
CA ASN A 141 -6.60 5.44 -7.69
C ASN A 141 -6.70 5.42 -9.23
N ILE A 142 -7.62 4.63 -9.80
CA ILE A 142 -7.91 4.66 -11.24
C ILE A 142 -8.39 6.05 -11.65
N GLU A 143 -9.41 6.60 -10.98
CA GLU A 143 -9.98 7.93 -11.27
C GLU A 143 -8.90 9.02 -11.29
N LEU A 144 -8.05 9.08 -10.25
CA LEU A 144 -6.96 10.05 -10.15
C LEU A 144 -5.89 9.87 -11.25
N SER A 145 -5.80 8.68 -11.84
CA SER A 145 -4.80 8.33 -12.84
C SER A 145 -5.29 8.54 -14.28
N VAL A 146 -6.60 8.56 -14.53
CA VAL A 146 -7.17 8.78 -15.88
C VAL A 146 -6.74 10.15 -16.40
N GLY A 147 -6.10 10.18 -17.57
CA GLY A 147 -5.59 11.41 -18.20
C GLY A 147 -4.34 12.01 -17.55
N ALA A 148 -4.00 11.62 -16.32
CA ALA A 148 -2.81 12.09 -15.61
C ALA A 148 -1.60 11.15 -15.81
N ALA A 149 -1.82 9.83 -15.77
CA ALA A 149 -0.75 8.85 -15.83
C ALA A 149 -0.32 8.55 -17.27
N HIS A 150 1.00 8.55 -17.52
CA HIS A 150 1.61 8.05 -18.74
C HIS A 150 2.27 6.67 -18.56
N THR A 151 2.44 6.21 -17.32
CA THR A 151 3.09 4.93 -17.02
C THR A 151 2.33 4.15 -15.95
N LEU A 152 1.94 2.92 -16.30
CA LEU A 152 1.29 1.97 -15.41
C LEU A 152 2.33 1.02 -14.82
N ILE A 153 2.36 0.92 -13.49
CA ILE A 153 3.24 0.04 -12.72
C ILE A 153 2.39 -0.91 -11.88
N ILE A 154 2.71 -2.20 -11.96
CA ILE A 154 2.05 -3.25 -11.20
C ILE A 154 3.09 -3.87 -10.27
N SER A 155 2.88 -3.79 -8.96
CA SER A 155 3.84 -4.23 -7.96
C SER A 155 3.41 -5.54 -7.30
N ALA A 156 4.30 -6.53 -7.31
CA ALA A 156 4.22 -7.71 -6.46
C ALA A 156 5.24 -7.65 -5.30
N LEU A 157 5.69 -6.44 -4.95
CA LEU A 157 6.60 -6.19 -3.83
C LEU A 157 5.81 -6.00 -2.53
N THR A 158 6.35 -6.50 -1.43
CA THR A 158 5.70 -6.46 -0.11
C THR A 158 6.53 -5.67 0.88
N SER A 159 5.89 -5.25 1.98
CA SER A 159 6.52 -4.49 3.07
C SER A 159 7.39 -5.35 3.98
N ASP A 160 7.29 -6.67 3.90
CA ASP A 160 8.04 -7.60 4.73
C ASP A 160 8.53 -8.78 3.88
N PRO A 161 9.81 -9.22 4.01
CA PRO A 161 10.29 -10.40 3.30
C PRO A 161 9.53 -11.69 3.63
N LEU A 162 8.87 -11.73 4.78
CA LEU A 162 8.03 -12.84 5.21
C LEU A 162 6.67 -12.84 4.48
N ASP A 163 6.22 -11.70 3.97
CA ASP A 163 5.00 -11.57 3.19
C ASP A 163 5.22 -12.09 1.76
N ARG A 164 4.46 -13.14 1.41
CA ARG A 164 4.44 -13.75 0.09
C ARG A 164 3.07 -13.63 -0.57
N SER A 165 2.12 -12.90 0.01
CA SER A 165 0.73 -12.85 -0.43
C SER A 165 0.60 -12.43 -1.89
N LEU A 166 1.17 -11.28 -2.25
CA LEU A 166 1.16 -10.73 -3.61
C LEU A 166 1.90 -11.60 -4.63
N LEU A 167 3.04 -12.17 -4.22
CA LEU A 167 3.87 -13.00 -5.09
C LEU A 167 3.23 -14.36 -5.37
N THR A 168 2.71 -15.00 -4.32
CA THR A 168 2.01 -16.29 -4.43
C THR A 168 0.75 -16.13 -5.27
N LEU A 169 -0.02 -15.06 -5.07
CA LEU A 169 -1.19 -14.76 -5.91
C LEU A 169 -0.80 -14.57 -7.38
N ALA A 170 0.25 -13.79 -7.65
CA ALA A 170 0.74 -13.58 -9.02
C ALA A 170 1.23 -14.89 -9.68
N ALA A 171 1.79 -15.82 -8.90
CA ALA A 171 2.20 -17.14 -9.39
C ALA A 171 1.01 -18.08 -9.63
N CYS A 172 0.01 -18.08 -8.75
CA CYS A 172 -1.10 -19.03 -8.80
C CYS A 172 -2.28 -18.56 -9.66
N LYS A 173 -2.43 -17.25 -9.89
CA LYS A 173 -3.49 -16.65 -10.72
C LYS A 173 -2.91 -15.67 -11.77
N PRO A 174 -2.00 -16.12 -12.66
CA PRO A 174 -1.36 -15.23 -13.62
C PRO A 174 -2.37 -14.63 -14.62
N GLU A 175 -3.37 -15.39 -15.07
CA GLU A 175 -4.39 -14.94 -16.02
C GLU A 175 -5.24 -13.82 -15.41
N ALA A 176 -5.70 -14.00 -14.17
CA ALA A 176 -6.49 -12.98 -13.47
C ALA A 176 -5.69 -11.68 -13.29
N LEU A 177 -4.40 -11.79 -12.93
CA LEU A 177 -3.52 -10.63 -12.84
C LEU A 177 -3.39 -9.93 -14.20
N LEU A 178 -3.02 -10.65 -15.26
CA LEU A 178 -2.79 -10.06 -16.59
C LEU A 178 -4.07 -9.42 -17.16
N CYS A 179 -5.22 -10.07 -17.01
CA CYS A 179 -6.51 -9.52 -17.44
C CYS A 179 -6.92 -8.30 -16.60
N GLY A 180 -6.67 -8.32 -15.29
CA GLY A 180 -6.86 -7.17 -14.42
C GLY A 180 -6.05 -5.96 -14.86
N ILE A 181 -4.79 -6.18 -15.23
CA ILE A 181 -3.92 -5.12 -15.77
C ILE A 181 -4.50 -4.58 -17.09
N LYS A 182 -5.02 -5.44 -17.99
CA LYS A 182 -5.65 -5.00 -19.24
C LYS A 182 -6.87 -4.12 -19.00
N ILE A 183 -7.66 -4.38 -17.95
CA ILE A 183 -8.79 -3.51 -17.56
C ILE A 183 -8.28 -2.13 -17.17
N ILE A 184 -7.23 -2.04 -16.35
CA ILE A 184 -6.63 -0.75 -15.97
C ILE A 184 -6.01 -0.05 -17.19
N GLN A 185 -5.32 -0.77 -18.06
CA GLN A 185 -4.77 -0.23 -19.31
C GLN A 185 -5.87 0.40 -20.19
N ARG A 186 -7.05 -0.22 -20.25
CA ARG A 186 -8.20 0.32 -20.98
C ARG A 186 -8.70 1.63 -20.37
N ALA A 187 -8.86 1.68 -19.04
CA ALA A 187 -9.31 2.89 -18.35
C ALA A 187 -8.33 4.06 -18.52
N LEU A 188 -7.03 3.79 -18.41
CA LEU A 188 -5.99 4.82 -18.46
C LEU A 188 -5.57 5.18 -19.90
N GLY A 189 -5.93 4.39 -20.90
CA GLY A 189 -5.44 4.54 -22.27
C GLY A 189 -3.93 4.25 -22.42
N ILE A 190 -3.35 3.47 -21.50
CA ILE A 190 -1.91 3.15 -21.48
C ILE A 190 -1.67 1.76 -22.07
N ARG A 191 -0.93 1.67 -23.18
CA ARG A 191 -0.70 0.41 -23.89
C ARG A 191 0.21 -0.59 -23.15
N ARG A 192 1.22 -0.12 -22.40
CA ARG A 192 2.21 -1.01 -21.76
C ARG A 192 2.25 -0.82 -20.25
N ALA A 193 2.30 -1.92 -19.51
CA ALA A 193 2.46 -1.95 -18.06
C ALA A 193 3.84 -2.48 -17.66
N ALA A 194 4.46 -1.85 -16.66
CA ALA A 194 5.65 -2.37 -16.01
C ALA A 194 5.23 -3.28 -14.85
N VAL A 195 5.49 -4.58 -14.95
CA VAL A 195 5.16 -5.56 -13.90
C VAL A 195 6.42 -5.84 -13.09
N VAL A 196 6.45 -5.37 -11.85
CA VAL A 196 7.61 -5.43 -10.96
C VAL A 196 7.47 -6.60 -9.99
N ILE A 197 8.43 -7.53 -10.06
CA ILE A 197 8.44 -8.76 -9.28
C ILE A 197 9.77 -8.82 -8.51
N PRO A 198 9.77 -9.24 -7.23
CA PRO A 198 11.01 -9.39 -6.50
C PRO A 198 11.91 -10.48 -7.11
N GLU A 199 13.23 -10.39 -6.92
CA GLU A 199 14.20 -11.38 -7.44
C GLU A 199 13.88 -12.83 -7.02
N ARG A 200 13.35 -13.02 -5.80
CA ARG A 200 12.90 -14.33 -5.31
C ARG A 200 11.69 -14.90 -6.06
N GLY A 201 11.01 -14.08 -6.86
CA GLY A 201 9.79 -14.39 -7.59
C GLY A 201 9.98 -15.00 -8.97
N ALA A 202 11.09 -15.70 -9.22
CA ALA A 202 11.41 -16.28 -10.54
C ALA A 202 10.30 -17.21 -11.06
N SER A 203 9.68 -18.00 -10.18
CA SER A 203 8.53 -18.87 -10.51
C SER A 203 7.31 -18.07 -10.97
N ALA A 204 6.91 -17.04 -10.22
CA ALA A 204 5.81 -16.15 -10.62
C ALA A 204 6.10 -15.47 -11.97
N LEU A 205 7.32 -14.96 -12.16
CA LEU A 205 7.75 -14.36 -13.41
C LEU A 205 7.66 -15.33 -14.60
N SER A 206 8.06 -16.59 -14.40
CA SER A 206 7.96 -17.62 -15.44
C SER A 206 6.50 -17.85 -15.83
N ARG A 207 5.61 -18.05 -14.85
CA ARG A 207 4.18 -18.31 -15.08
C ARG A 207 3.48 -17.15 -15.76
N LEU A 208 3.77 -15.91 -15.34
CA LEU A 208 3.22 -14.72 -15.97
C LEU A 208 3.68 -14.55 -17.42
N ARG A 209 4.95 -14.87 -17.72
CA ARG A 209 5.45 -14.84 -19.10
C ARG A 209 4.78 -15.90 -19.97
N THR A 210 4.60 -17.10 -19.43
CA THR A 210 3.89 -18.18 -20.15
C THR A 210 2.45 -17.76 -20.44
N ALA A 211 1.69 -17.34 -19.42
CA ALA A 211 0.30 -16.91 -19.60
C ALA A 211 0.16 -15.74 -20.59
N ALA A 212 1.06 -14.75 -20.52
CA ALA A 212 1.07 -13.62 -21.46
C ALA A 212 1.48 -14.02 -22.89
N ALA A 213 2.25 -15.10 -23.07
CA ALA A 213 2.59 -15.61 -24.39
C ALA A 213 1.42 -16.40 -24.99
N GLU A 214 0.75 -17.22 -24.17
CA GLU A 214 -0.39 -18.06 -24.56
C GLU A 214 -1.59 -17.22 -25.00
N ASP A 215 -1.86 -16.09 -24.35
CA ASP A 215 -2.94 -15.18 -24.71
C ASP A 215 -2.54 -14.08 -25.73
N GLY A 216 -1.31 -14.17 -26.26
CA GLY A 216 -0.78 -13.25 -27.27
C GLY A 216 -0.51 -11.82 -26.78
N SER A 217 -0.53 -11.55 -25.47
CA SER A 217 -0.43 -10.20 -24.91
C SER A 217 0.94 -9.86 -24.29
N ALA A 218 1.96 -10.69 -24.50
CA ALA A 218 3.32 -10.51 -23.98
C ALA A 218 3.91 -9.11 -24.26
N GLU A 219 3.57 -8.50 -25.39
CA GLU A 219 4.03 -7.16 -25.78
C GLU A 219 3.42 -6.00 -24.96
N LEU A 220 2.33 -6.26 -24.22
CA LEU A 220 1.70 -5.31 -23.31
C LEU A 220 2.43 -5.21 -21.98
N PHE A 221 3.29 -6.20 -21.66
CA PHE A 221 3.89 -6.32 -20.33
C PHE A 221 5.41 -6.24 -20.39
N ARG A 222 5.96 -5.28 -19.65
CA ARG A 222 7.39 -5.22 -19.35
C ARG A 222 7.62 -5.79 -17.96
N PHE A 223 8.03 -7.06 -17.89
CA PHE A 223 8.41 -7.68 -16.62
C PHE A 223 9.78 -7.20 -16.15
N ILE A 224 9.86 -6.70 -14.92
CA ILE A 224 11.06 -6.12 -14.30
C ILE A 224 11.32 -6.84 -12.97
N THR A 225 12.56 -7.24 -12.74
CA THR A 225 12.96 -7.79 -11.43
C THR A 225 13.51 -6.70 -10.52
N ALA A 226 13.12 -6.75 -9.25
CA ALA A 226 13.55 -5.81 -8.22
C ALA A 226 14.35 -6.48 -7.11
N THR A 227 15.44 -5.85 -6.70
CA THR A 227 16.16 -6.26 -5.49
C THR A 227 15.36 -5.86 -4.26
N GLU A 228 15.28 -6.77 -3.30
CA GLU A 228 14.45 -6.61 -2.11
C GLU A 228 15.16 -5.78 -1.04
N ILE A 229 15.13 -4.48 -1.23
CA ILE A 229 15.55 -3.49 -0.23
C ILE A 229 14.28 -2.89 0.36
N TYR A 230 14.10 -2.97 1.66
CA TYR A 230 12.96 -2.33 2.30
C TYR A 230 13.21 -0.81 2.42
N PRO A 231 12.25 0.08 2.07
CA PRO A 231 10.85 -0.19 1.69
C PRO A 231 10.55 -0.01 0.18
N MET A 232 11.14 -0.82 -0.72
CA MET A 232 10.92 -0.72 -2.18
C MET A 232 9.46 -0.86 -2.63
N HIS A 233 8.58 -1.41 -1.78
CA HIS A 233 7.15 -1.52 -2.04
C HIS A 233 6.43 -0.16 -2.02
N GLU A 234 6.99 0.87 -1.37
CA GLU A 234 6.40 2.22 -1.34
C GLU A 234 6.45 2.84 -2.75
N ASP A 235 5.35 3.43 -3.20
CA ASP A 235 5.22 4.03 -4.53
C ASP A 235 6.35 5.02 -4.84
N ALA A 236 6.69 5.89 -3.88
CA ALA A 236 7.78 6.85 -4.01
C ALA A 236 9.14 6.18 -4.30
N GLN A 237 9.43 5.06 -3.62
CA GLN A 237 10.69 4.34 -3.80
C GLN A 237 10.70 3.55 -5.10
N LEU A 238 9.57 2.92 -5.44
CA LEU A 238 9.40 2.18 -6.67
C LEU A 238 9.53 3.09 -7.91
N ILE A 239 8.84 4.23 -7.91
CA ILE A 239 8.92 5.23 -8.98
C ILE A 239 10.32 5.80 -9.07
N TYR A 240 10.94 6.16 -7.94
CA TYR A 240 12.33 6.64 -7.94
C TYR A 240 13.29 5.63 -8.58
N ALA A 241 13.16 4.35 -8.24
CA ALA A 241 14.02 3.30 -8.77
C ALA A 241 13.78 3.02 -10.27
N LEU A 242 12.54 3.21 -10.77
CA LEU A 242 12.19 3.06 -12.19
C LEU A 242 12.56 4.28 -13.03
N ALA A 243 12.24 5.48 -12.55
CA ALA A 243 12.21 6.70 -13.34
C ALA A 243 13.31 7.71 -12.96
N GLY A 244 13.69 7.78 -11.69
CA GLY A 244 14.75 8.67 -11.18
C GLY A 244 14.29 9.96 -10.46
N PRO A 245 13.16 10.61 -10.80
CA PRO A 245 12.64 11.72 -10.00
C PRO A 245 12.19 11.28 -8.62
N ALA A 246 12.44 12.13 -7.61
CA ALA A 246 11.82 11.98 -6.30
C ALA A 246 10.39 12.52 -6.34
N MET A 247 9.47 11.84 -5.66
CA MET A 247 8.09 12.30 -5.53
C MET A 247 8.04 13.51 -4.57
N PRO A 248 7.31 14.59 -4.91
CA PRO A 248 7.09 15.69 -3.98
C PRO A 248 6.35 15.24 -2.72
N ASP A 249 6.53 15.98 -1.62
CA ASP A 249 5.88 15.69 -0.34
C ASP A 249 4.35 15.73 -0.49
N GLY A 250 3.69 14.66 -0.05
CA GLY A 250 2.23 14.54 -0.09
C GLY A 250 1.62 14.35 -1.49
N ALA A 251 2.44 14.26 -2.55
CA ALA A 251 1.94 14.01 -3.90
C ALA A 251 1.45 12.57 -4.07
N HIS A 252 0.44 12.39 -4.90
CA HIS A 252 0.01 11.08 -5.40
C HIS A 252 0.87 10.69 -6.63
N PRO A 253 1.11 9.40 -6.90
CA PRO A 253 1.82 8.97 -8.11
C PRO A 253 1.32 9.60 -9.41
N SER A 254 0.02 9.86 -9.54
CA SER A 254 -0.56 10.44 -10.74
C SER A 254 -0.17 11.91 -10.95
N ASP A 255 0.18 12.65 -9.90
CA ASP A 255 0.67 14.05 -9.99
C ASP A 255 1.99 14.15 -10.77
N ILE A 256 2.74 13.05 -10.83
CA ILE A 256 4.00 12.94 -11.57
C ILE A 256 3.91 11.94 -12.74
N GLY A 257 2.70 11.55 -13.15
CA GLY A 257 2.46 10.78 -14.36
C GLY A 257 2.51 9.26 -14.21
N TYR A 258 2.39 8.72 -12.99
CA TYR A 258 2.44 7.28 -12.73
C TYR A 258 1.14 6.77 -12.11
N ALA A 259 0.75 5.56 -12.48
CA ALA A 259 -0.33 4.83 -11.80
C ALA A 259 0.27 3.54 -11.24
N VAL A 260 0.13 3.31 -9.93
CA VAL A 260 0.72 2.15 -9.24
C VAL A 260 -0.37 1.33 -8.59
N PHE A 261 -0.38 0.02 -8.87
CA PHE A 261 -1.33 -0.94 -8.29
C PHE A 261 -0.61 -2.19 -7.82
N ASP A 262 -1.11 -2.82 -6.76
CA ASP A 262 -0.61 -4.13 -6.34
C ASP A 262 -1.25 -5.28 -7.16
N SER A 263 -0.56 -6.42 -7.21
CA SER A 263 -1.01 -7.57 -8.00
C SER A 263 -2.34 -8.17 -7.53
N ALA A 264 -2.63 -8.12 -6.22
CA ALA A 264 -3.88 -8.69 -5.69
C ALA A 264 -5.09 -7.85 -6.10
N SER A 265 -4.99 -6.53 -6.01
CA SER A 265 -6.03 -5.60 -6.46
C SER A 265 -6.34 -5.76 -7.95
N CYS A 266 -5.32 -5.94 -8.79
CA CYS A 266 -5.51 -6.18 -10.23
C CYS A 266 -6.29 -7.47 -10.48
N ALA A 267 -5.90 -8.57 -9.83
CA ALA A 267 -6.61 -9.83 -9.97
C ALA A 267 -8.06 -9.71 -9.48
N ALA A 268 -8.32 -9.04 -8.35
CA ALA A 268 -9.66 -8.83 -7.82
C ALA A 268 -10.55 -8.03 -8.80
N LEU A 269 -10.00 -7.02 -9.49
CA LEU A 269 -10.74 -6.28 -10.52
C LEU A 269 -11.15 -7.17 -11.70
N PHE A 270 -10.29 -8.12 -12.09
CA PHE A 270 -10.67 -9.09 -13.11
C PHE A 270 -11.77 -10.03 -12.64
N GLU A 271 -11.71 -10.54 -11.41
CA GLU A 271 -12.76 -11.41 -10.87
C GLU A 271 -14.11 -10.67 -10.90
N MET A 272 -14.17 -9.40 -10.45
CA MET A 272 -15.38 -8.58 -10.56
C MET A 272 -15.87 -8.45 -12.02
N TYR A 273 -14.97 -8.22 -12.98
CA TYR A 273 -15.35 -8.14 -14.39
C TYR A 273 -15.89 -9.49 -14.91
N ALA A 274 -15.24 -10.59 -14.54
CA ALA A 274 -15.47 -11.93 -15.08
C ALA A 274 -16.67 -12.65 -14.45
N THR A 275 -17.02 -12.34 -13.20
CA THR A 275 -18.09 -13.02 -12.45
C THR A 275 -19.15 -12.07 -11.92
N GLY A 276 -18.84 -10.78 -11.80
CA GLY A 276 -19.68 -9.79 -11.12
C GLY A 276 -19.58 -9.87 -9.59
N GLU A 277 -18.73 -10.74 -9.04
CA GLU A 277 -18.60 -10.94 -7.60
C GLU A 277 -17.69 -9.86 -6.99
N PRO A 278 -18.13 -9.19 -5.91
CA PRO A 278 -17.30 -8.21 -5.23
C PRO A 278 -16.15 -8.85 -4.44
N CYS A 279 -15.14 -8.03 -4.12
CA CYS A 279 -13.95 -8.47 -3.40
C CYS A 279 -14.26 -8.72 -1.92
N VAL A 280 -14.47 -10.00 -1.57
CA VAL A 280 -14.74 -10.43 -0.19
C VAL A 280 -13.63 -11.31 0.41
N ASP A 281 -12.61 -11.64 -0.37
CA ASP A 281 -11.42 -12.38 0.08
C ASP A 281 -10.15 -11.57 -0.17
N THR A 282 -9.15 -11.80 0.66
CA THR A 282 -7.79 -11.26 0.46
C THR A 282 -6.74 -12.35 0.62
N ALA A 283 -5.64 -12.22 -0.12
CA ALA A 283 -4.48 -13.07 0.07
C ALA A 283 -3.75 -12.66 1.35
N VAL A 284 -3.46 -13.63 2.21
CA VAL A 284 -2.72 -13.43 3.45
C VAL A 284 -1.67 -14.52 3.62
N THR A 285 -0.45 -14.12 3.98
CA THR A 285 0.59 -15.03 4.44
C THR A 285 0.49 -15.17 5.96
N VAL A 286 0.40 -16.41 6.45
CA VAL A 286 0.44 -16.75 7.87
C VAL A 286 1.77 -17.42 8.17
N THR A 287 2.51 -16.86 9.12
CA THR A 287 3.87 -17.31 9.46
C THR A 287 4.19 -17.04 10.95
N GLY A 288 5.45 -17.27 11.33
CA GLY A 288 5.98 -17.05 12.67
C GLY A 288 6.59 -18.31 13.26
N ASP A 289 7.29 -18.16 14.38
CA ASP A 289 7.95 -19.27 15.06
C ASP A 289 6.99 -20.12 15.89
N CYS A 290 5.73 -19.68 16.06
CA CYS A 290 4.69 -20.44 16.75
C CYS A 290 3.86 -21.36 15.86
N VAL A 291 3.81 -21.15 14.54
CA VAL A 291 3.00 -21.98 13.63
C VAL A 291 3.76 -23.22 13.14
N ARG A 292 3.05 -24.22 12.57
CA ARG A 292 3.71 -25.44 12.09
C ARG A 292 4.52 -25.25 10.83
N TYR A 293 4.04 -24.41 9.92
CA TYR A 293 4.67 -24.08 8.66
C TYR A 293 4.15 -22.72 8.18
N SER A 294 4.90 -22.03 7.31
CA SER A 294 4.38 -20.81 6.68
C SER A 294 3.50 -21.18 5.49
N ALA A 295 2.37 -20.50 5.35
CA ALA A 295 1.43 -20.74 4.25
C ALA A 295 0.79 -19.44 3.79
N THR A 296 0.34 -19.40 2.54
CA THR A 296 -0.43 -18.29 1.99
C THR A 296 -1.79 -18.80 1.56
N ALA A 297 -2.85 -18.09 1.93
CA ALA A 297 -4.22 -18.45 1.56
C ALA A 297 -5.02 -17.24 1.08
N LEU A 298 -6.05 -17.50 0.29
CA LEU A 298 -7.20 -16.61 0.18
C LEU A 298 -8.08 -16.86 1.40
N ALA A 299 -8.35 -15.80 2.16
CA ALA A 299 -9.20 -15.84 3.34
C ALA A 299 -10.26 -14.74 3.27
N ALA A 300 -11.44 -15.05 3.79
CA ALA A 300 -12.55 -14.12 3.89
C ALA A 300 -12.13 -12.88 4.68
N ILE A 301 -12.40 -11.68 4.14
CA ILE A 301 -12.19 -10.43 4.87
C ILE A 301 -13.05 -10.47 6.14
N GLY A 302 -12.52 -9.93 7.24
CA GLY A 302 -13.16 -9.94 8.55
C GLY A 302 -12.93 -11.23 9.35
N THR A 303 -12.24 -12.23 8.79
CA THR A 303 -11.84 -13.43 9.54
C THR A 303 -11.02 -13.04 10.78
N PRO A 304 -11.37 -13.54 11.98
CA PRO A 304 -10.59 -13.32 13.19
C PRO A 304 -9.15 -13.81 13.00
N ILE A 305 -8.19 -13.04 13.49
CA ILE A 305 -6.77 -13.36 13.39
C ILE A 305 -6.47 -14.74 13.99
N ALA A 306 -7.12 -15.10 15.11
CA ALA A 306 -7.01 -16.42 15.72
C ALA A 306 -7.30 -17.57 14.74
N SER A 307 -8.37 -17.45 13.94
CA SER A 307 -8.79 -18.51 13.01
C SER A 307 -7.76 -18.77 11.90
N LEU A 308 -6.90 -17.78 11.60
CA LEU A 308 -5.88 -17.89 10.56
C LEU A 308 -4.74 -18.84 10.92
N GLU A 309 -4.55 -19.20 12.19
CA GLU A 309 -3.51 -20.17 12.58
C GLU A 309 -3.71 -21.54 11.89
N SER A 310 -4.96 -21.90 11.60
CA SER A 310 -5.33 -23.16 10.94
C SER A 310 -4.71 -23.30 9.56
N ILE A 311 -4.57 -22.20 8.81
CA ILE A 311 -3.92 -22.12 7.50
C ILE A 311 -2.47 -22.60 7.57
N ALA A 312 -1.82 -22.37 8.71
CA ALA A 312 -0.43 -22.69 8.99
C ALA A 312 -0.27 -24.00 9.79
N GLY A 313 -1.32 -24.83 9.85
CA GLY A 313 -1.35 -26.10 10.58
C GLY A 313 -1.57 -25.96 12.10
N GLY A 314 -1.99 -24.78 12.56
CA GLY A 314 -2.18 -24.45 13.97
C GLY A 314 -0.87 -24.09 14.69
N LEU A 315 -1.00 -23.72 15.97
CA LEU A 315 0.13 -23.35 16.80
C LEU A 315 0.83 -24.59 17.39
N ARG A 316 2.17 -24.62 17.29
CA ARG A 316 3.04 -25.59 18.00
C ARG A 316 3.36 -25.17 19.42
N LYS A 317 3.27 -23.86 19.70
CA LYS A 317 3.51 -23.27 21.02
C LYS A 317 2.70 -21.98 21.15
N ARG A 318 2.44 -21.55 22.39
CA ARG A 318 1.71 -20.31 22.67
C ARG A 318 2.38 -19.11 21.99
N ALA A 319 1.62 -18.36 21.21
CA ALA A 319 2.03 -17.05 20.73
C ALA A 319 2.01 -16.05 21.89
N LEU A 320 3.14 -15.36 22.11
CA LEU A 320 3.23 -14.26 23.07
C LEU A 320 2.85 -12.92 22.42
N ARG A 321 2.95 -12.85 21.09
CA ARG A 321 2.63 -11.66 20.30
C ARG A 321 2.14 -12.09 18.92
N THR A 322 1.07 -11.47 18.45
CA THR A 322 0.63 -11.55 17.07
C THR A 322 0.86 -10.20 16.40
N VAL A 323 1.39 -10.22 15.18
CA VAL A 323 1.67 -9.01 14.40
C VAL A 323 0.89 -9.07 13.09
N ARG A 324 0.13 -8.02 12.80
CA ARG A 324 -0.66 -7.84 11.57
C ARG A 324 0.00 -6.77 10.70
N GLY A 325 0.32 -7.08 9.44
CA GLY A 325 0.98 -6.14 8.52
C GLY A 325 2.52 -6.22 8.46
N GLY A 326 3.11 -7.23 9.09
CA GLY A 326 4.56 -7.47 9.08
C GLY A 326 5.35 -6.75 10.16
N ARG A 327 6.66 -7.01 10.22
CA ARG A 327 7.53 -6.62 11.34
C ARG A 327 7.89 -5.13 11.35
N MET A 328 7.81 -4.47 10.20
CA MET A 328 8.26 -3.08 10.02
C MET A 328 7.13 -2.06 10.20
N ILE A 329 5.98 -2.29 9.56
CA ILE A 329 4.83 -1.38 9.55
C ILE A 329 3.59 -1.99 10.23
N GLY A 330 3.67 -3.24 10.68
CA GLY A 330 2.53 -3.93 11.26
C GLY A 330 2.25 -3.52 12.71
N SER A 331 1.01 -3.71 13.12
CA SER A 331 0.53 -3.48 14.48
C SER A 331 0.56 -4.76 15.30
N ILE A 332 0.65 -4.62 16.62
CA ILE A 332 0.29 -5.72 17.52
C ILE A 332 -1.20 -5.96 17.34
N ALA A 333 -1.59 -7.21 17.13
CA ALA A 333 -2.97 -7.60 16.97
C ALA A 333 -3.41 -8.51 18.13
N SER A 334 -4.62 -8.28 18.60
CA SER A 334 -5.37 -9.19 19.46
C SER A 334 -5.85 -10.40 18.65
N GLN A 335 -6.33 -11.43 19.35
CA GLN A 335 -6.84 -12.63 18.70
C GLN A 335 -8.23 -12.39 18.06
N GLU A 336 -9.01 -11.45 18.62
CA GLU A 336 -10.31 -11.02 18.08
C GLU A 336 -10.19 -10.02 16.92
N ASP A 337 -9.02 -9.40 16.73
CA ASP A 337 -8.80 -8.50 15.60
C ASP A 337 -9.08 -9.21 14.28
N SER A 338 -9.41 -8.44 13.25
CA SER A 338 -9.91 -9.00 11.99
C SER A 338 -8.93 -8.81 10.85
N LEU A 339 -9.00 -9.74 9.90
CA LEU A 339 -8.29 -9.66 8.63
C LEU A 339 -8.91 -8.56 7.74
N GLU A 340 -8.12 -7.56 7.38
CA GLU A 340 -8.52 -6.50 6.45
C GLU A 340 -7.86 -6.69 5.08
N GLN A 341 -8.42 -6.09 4.02
CA GLN A 341 -7.91 -6.24 2.64
C GLN A 341 -6.42 -5.90 2.53
N CYS A 342 -5.96 -4.89 3.25
CA CYS A 342 -4.58 -4.41 3.22
C CYS A 342 -3.60 -5.20 4.11
N THR A 343 -4.04 -6.14 4.96
CA THR A 343 -3.20 -6.83 5.96
C THR A 343 -1.97 -7.55 5.39
N GLY A 344 -2.13 -8.45 4.42
CA GLY A 344 -1.05 -9.13 3.68
C GLY A 344 -0.29 -10.21 4.47
N LEU A 345 0.04 -9.95 5.73
CA LEU A 345 0.86 -10.80 6.58
C LEU A 345 0.33 -10.83 8.01
N VAL A 346 0.24 -12.03 8.57
CA VAL A 346 -0.03 -12.29 9.99
C VAL A 346 1.09 -13.17 10.54
N GLN A 347 1.75 -12.71 11.59
CA GLN A 347 2.87 -13.40 12.21
C GLN A 347 2.57 -13.74 13.69
N PHE A 348 2.60 -15.02 14.02
CA PHE A 348 2.50 -15.52 15.39
C PHE A 348 3.89 -15.74 16.00
N SER A 349 4.26 -14.89 16.95
CA SER A 349 5.59 -14.89 17.58
C SER A 349 5.55 -15.40 19.02
N GLY A 350 6.45 -16.31 19.34
CA GLY A 350 6.70 -16.78 20.71
C GLY A 350 7.71 -15.91 21.45
N ARG A 351 8.14 -14.80 20.83
CA ARG A 351 9.17 -13.88 21.35
C ARG A 351 8.59 -12.49 21.53
N LEU A 352 8.92 -11.88 22.67
CA LEU A 352 8.73 -10.46 22.93
C LEU A 352 10.09 -9.77 22.71
N GLU A 353 10.38 -9.39 21.47
CA GLU A 353 11.56 -8.55 21.20
C GLU A 353 11.29 -7.16 21.79
N THR A 354 11.92 -6.88 22.93
CA THR A 354 11.99 -5.53 23.52
C THR A 354 13.43 -5.05 23.41
N ARG A 355 13.60 -3.82 22.91
CA ARG A 355 14.90 -3.14 22.92
C ARG A 355 14.82 -2.04 23.96
N ALA A 356 15.73 -2.04 24.93
CA ALA A 356 15.82 -0.95 25.88
C ALA A 356 16.27 0.33 25.15
N GLU A 357 15.55 1.43 25.38
CA GLU A 357 15.99 2.75 24.94
C GLU A 357 17.20 3.17 25.79
N THR A 358 18.26 3.61 25.11
CA THR A 358 19.48 4.17 25.71
C THR A 358 19.84 5.47 24.99
N ASP A 359 20.85 6.19 25.50
CA ASP A 359 21.27 7.45 24.90
C ASP A 359 21.78 7.28 23.46
N CYS A 360 21.48 8.30 22.64
CA CYS A 360 21.94 8.33 21.26
C CYS A 360 23.47 8.50 21.19
N ILE A 361 24.15 7.54 20.56
CA ILE A 361 25.60 7.59 20.32
C ILE A 361 26.01 8.37 19.06
N ARG A 362 25.06 9.03 18.39
CA ARG A 362 25.28 9.84 17.17
C ARG A 362 26.00 9.12 16.02
N CYS A 363 25.74 7.83 15.82
CA CYS A 363 26.41 7.01 14.79
C CYS A 363 26.00 7.29 13.33
N GLY A 364 24.98 8.13 13.09
CA GLY A 364 24.53 8.50 11.74
C GLY A 364 23.75 7.42 10.96
N ARG A 365 23.62 6.20 11.48
CA ARG A 365 22.96 5.08 10.78
C ARG A 365 21.52 5.37 10.36
N CYS A 366 20.75 6.06 11.20
CA CYS A 366 19.36 6.41 10.90
C CYS A 366 19.23 7.32 9.66
N VAL A 367 20.22 8.19 9.42
CA VAL A 367 20.26 9.07 8.24
C VAL A 367 20.64 8.26 7.01
N SER A 368 21.66 7.40 7.10
CA SER A 368 22.15 6.62 5.95
C SER A 368 21.12 5.64 5.38
N VAL A 369 20.19 5.16 6.21
CA VAL A 369 19.14 4.22 5.77
C VAL A 369 17.80 4.88 5.48
N CYS A 370 17.64 6.19 5.74
CA CYS A 370 16.37 6.86 5.50
C CYS A 370 16.10 6.95 3.98
N PRO A 371 15.02 6.34 3.48
CA PRO A 371 14.75 6.32 2.05
C PRO A 371 14.32 7.69 1.50
N HIS A 372 13.86 8.57 2.38
CA HIS A 372 13.45 9.94 2.09
C HIS A 372 14.55 10.97 2.39
N ASN A 373 15.77 10.53 2.73
CA ASN A 373 16.92 11.39 3.04
C ASN A 373 16.64 12.43 4.15
N LEU A 374 15.80 12.05 5.12
CA LEU A 374 15.48 12.86 6.28
C LEU A 374 16.58 12.76 7.34
N ALA A 375 16.45 13.55 8.40
CA ALA A 375 17.27 13.45 9.60
C ALA A 375 16.44 12.96 10.80
N PRO A 376 16.17 11.63 10.92
CA PRO A 376 15.21 11.09 11.88
C PRO A 376 15.48 11.47 13.34
N LEU A 377 16.76 11.50 13.75
CA LEU A 377 17.13 11.90 15.10
C LEU A 377 16.67 13.32 15.45
N TYR A 378 16.84 14.27 14.53
CA TYR A 378 16.43 15.66 14.76
C TYR A 378 14.91 15.79 14.76
N LEU A 379 14.23 15.13 13.81
CA LEU A 379 12.76 15.11 13.77
C LEU A 379 12.17 14.52 15.05
N SER A 380 12.68 13.39 15.52
CA SER A 380 12.31 12.77 16.80
C SER A 380 12.54 13.71 17.99
N MET A 381 13.73 14.33 18.07
CA MET A 381 14.07 15.27 19.15
C MET A 381 13.17 16.52 19.17
N TYR A 382 12.88 17.10 18.00
CA TYR A 382 11.99 18.24 17.89
C TYR A 382 10.53 17.85 18.17
N GLY A 383 10.09 16.70 17.68
CA GLY A 383 8.75 16.15 17.89
C GLY A 383 8.43 15.91 19.37
N ARG A 384 9.38 15.33 20.12
CA ARG A 384 9.24 15.13 21.58
C ARG A 384 9.16 16.43 22.39
N ARG A 385 9.53 17.58 21.82
CA ARG A 385 9.56 18.90 22.48
C ARG A 385 8.58 19.90 21.87
N ASP A 386 7.62 19.42 21.08
CA ASP A 386 6.61 20.24 20.41
C ASP A 386 7.20 21.33 19.51
N GLY A 387 8.39 21.06 18.97
CA GLY A 387 9.12 21.94 18.07
C GLY A 387 8.61 21.91 16.63
N PHE A 388 7.30 22.04 16.43
CA PHE A 388 6.62 21.80 15.15
C PHE A 388 7.14 22.64 13.98
N ASN A 389 7.51 23.91 14.22
CA ASN A 389 8.14 24.75 13.20
C ASN A 389 9.46 24.17 12.68
N LYS A 390 10.24 23.55 13.57
CA LYS A 390 11.48 22.86 13.16
C LYS A 390 11.16 21.55 12.46
N CYS A 391 10.14 20.80 12.91
CA CYS A 391 9.70 19.59 12.21
C CYS A 391 9.33 19.88 10.75
N ARG A 392 8.53 20.92 10.47
CA ARG A 392 8.21 21.36 9.10
C ARG A 392 9.45 21.75 8.31
N LYS A 393 10.36 22.52 8.91
CA LYS A 393 11.64 22.89 8.26
C LYS A 393 12.49 21.68 7.88
N TYR A 394 12.32 20.57 8.58
CA TYR A 394 13.00 19.31 8.32
C TYR A 394 12.13 18.31 7.55
N HIS A 395 11.04 18.77 6.91
CA HIS A 395 10.16 17.97 6.05
C HIS A 395 9.61 16.72 6.74
N ILE A 396 9.01 16.91 7.92
CA ILE A 396 8.38 15.81 8.66
C ILE A 396 7.28 15.11 7.83
N GLU A 397 6.65 15.86 6.93
CA GLU A 397 5.61 15.40 6.02
C GLU A 397 6.11 14.30 5.06
N SER A 398 7.39 14.29 4.67
CA SER A 398 7.97 13.26 3.80
C SER A 398 8.19 11.90 4.52
N CYS A 399 8.04 11.83 5.83
CA CYS A 399 8.28 10.59 6.56
C CYS A 399 7.18 9.55 6.25
N SER A 400 7.54 8.44 5.60
CA SER A 400 6.57 7.36 5.33
C SER A 400 6.22 6.49 6.54
N GLY A 401 6.95 6.62 7.65
CA GLY A 401 6.75 5.74 8.80
C GLY A 401 7.34 4.33 8.63
N CYS A 402 8.27 4.14 7.69
CA CYS A 402 8.81 2.82 7.36
C CYS A 402 9.58 2.11 8.49
N GLY A 403 10.02 2.76 9.57
CA GLY A 403 10.74 2.05 10.64
C GLY A 403 12.20 1.67 10.34
N CYS A 404 12.75 2.00 9.16
CA CYS A 404 14.16 1.72 8.83
C CYS A 404 15.12 2.28 9.88
N CYS A 405 14.83 3.48 10.37
CA CYS A 405 15.65 4.18 11.34
C CYS A 405 15.65 3.52 12.73
N ASP A 406 14.51 2.97 13.18
CA ASP A 406 14.38 2.23 14.44
C ASP A 406 15.14 0.92 14.37
N TYR A 407 14.98 0.20 13.27
CA TYR A 407 15.61 -1.11 13.07
C TYR A 407 17.14 -1.04 13.23
N VAL A 408 17.77 -0.04 12.61
CA VAL A 408 19.25 0.10 12.65
C VAL A 408 19.78 0.83 13.88
N CYS A 409 18.91 1.40 14.71
CA CYS A 409 19.31 2.19 15.88
C CYS A 409 19.92 1.27 16.95
N PRO A 410 21.23 1.38 17.26
CA PRO A 410 21.83 0.59 18.33
C PRO A 410 21.30 1.00 19.71
N SER A 411 20.88 2.26 19.86
CA SER A 411 20.37 2.82 21.10
C SER A 411 18.89 2.49 21.38
N GLY A 412 18.20 1.77 20.48
CA GLY A 412 16.80 1.38 20.69
C GLY A 412 15.79 2.54 20.73
N ILE A 413 16.17 3.74 20.28
CA ILE A 413 15.28 4.92 20.28
C ILE A 413 14.12 4.69 19.29
N PRO A 414 12.85 4.87 19.70
CA PRO A 414 11.67 4.72 18.85
C PRO A 414 11.46 5.97 17.97
N LEU A 415 12.41 6.21 17.05
CA LEU A 415 12.43 7.38 16.18
C LEU A 415 11.15 7.50 15.36
N THR A 416 10.67 6.41 14.77
CA THR A 416 9.47 6.45 13.92
C THR A 416 8.25 6.84 14.73
N GLU A 417 7.96 6.16 15.84
CA GLU A 417 6.82 6.47 16.70
C GLU A 417 6.81 7.94 17.13
N ASN A 418 7.96 8.47 17.57
CA ASN A 418 8.08 9.89 17.94
C ASN A 418 7.76 10.83 16.76
N ILE A 419 8.20 10.48 15.55
CA ILE A 419 7.99 11.29 14.35
C ILE A 419 6.51 11.24 13.92
N ILE A 420 5.90 10.06 13.89
CA ILE A 420 4.49 9.89 13.52
C ILE A 420 3.60 10.63 14.53
N SER A 421 3.80 10.39 15.82
CA SER A 421 3.05 11.07 16.89
C SER A 421 3.18 12.59 16.79
N ALA A 422 4.38 13.12 16.51
CA ALA A 422 4.58 14.54 16.32
C ALA A 422 3.83 15.10 15.10
N ARG A 423 3.82 14.37 13.98
CA ARG A 423 3.06 14.75 12.79
C ARG A 423 1.55 14.74 13.05
N ASP A 424 1.04 13.74 13.75
CA ASP A 424 -0.40 13.65 14.05
C ASP A 424 -0.82 14.82 14.95
N ARG A 425 -0.03 15.12 15.98
CA ARG A 425 -0.24 16.30 16.84
C ARG A 425 -0.16 17.61 16.07
N MET A 426 0.75 17.71 15.09
CA MET A 426 0.84 18.87 14.19
C MET A 426 -0.41 19.04 13.34
N ASN A 427 -0.97 17.95 12.81
CA ASN A 427 -2.16 17.98 11.97
C ASN A 427 -3.41 18.34 12.80
N SER A 428 -3.56 17.75 13.99
CA SER A 428 -4.67 18.05 14.90
C SER A 428 -4.63 19.50 15.42
N ALA A 429 -3.45 20.07 15.65
CA ALA A 429 -3.31 21.47 16.04
C ALA A 429 -3.71 22.46 14.95
N VAL A 430 -3.56 22.08 13.67
CA VAL A 430 -4.03 22.89 12.53
C VAL A 430 -5.55 22.77 12.37
N GLY A 431 -6.13 21.58 12.59
CA GLY A 431 -7.58 21.36 12.52
C GLY A 431 -8.41 22.12 13.57
N ASN A 432 -7.84 22.37 14.76
CA ASN A 432 -8.50 23.11 15.85
C ASN A 432 -8.31 24.64 15.78
N GLY A 433 -7.52 25.15 14.84
CA GLY A 433 -7.36 26.56 14.56
C GLY A 433 -8.07 26.93 13.26
N ALA A 434 -9.26 27.51 13.36
CA ALA A 434 -10.09 27.93 12.23
C ALA A 434 -9.32 28.67 11.12
N SER A 435 -9.76 28.44 9.87
CA SER A 435 -9.75 29.41 8.78
C SER A 435 -8.60 30.42 8.78
N THR A 436 -7.44 30.00 8.30
CA THR A 436 -6.54 30.93 7.63
C THR A 436 -6.32 30.42 6.22
N HIS A 437 -7.03 31.03 5.27
CA HIS A 437 -6.70 30.94 3.87
C HIS A 437 -5.19 31.18 3.71
N MET A 438 -4.47 30.16 3.28
CA MET A 438 -3.19 30.33 2.62
C MET A 438 -3.37 29.93 1.14
N PRO A 439 -2.80 30.72 0.22
CA PRO A 439 -3.13 30.60 -1.19
C PRO A 439 -2.55 29.29 -1.74
N ARG A 440 -3.40 28.55 -2.47
CA ARG A 440 -2.95 27.56 -3.43
C ARG A 440 -1.89 28.24 -4.31
N ALA A 441 -0.76 27.58 -4.50
CA ALA A 441 0.25 27.99 -5.46
C ALA A 441 -0.34 27.93 -6.86
N GLU A 442 -1.01 29.00 -7.27
CA GLU A 442 -1.28 29.29 -8.67
C GLU A 442 0.05 29.61 -9.37
N ASN A 443 0.16 29.13 -10.61
CA ASN A 443 1.18 29.49 -11.62
C ASN A 443 2.55 28.79 -11.55
N ALA A 444 2.57 27.51 -11.92
CA ALA A 444 3.75 26.85 -12.48
C ALA A 444 4.07 27.26 -13.95
N ALA A 445 3.37 28.24 -14.52
CA ALA A 445 3.55 28.66 -15.92
C ALA A 445 4.44 29.92 -16.12
N GLU A 446 4.75 30.70 -15.08
CA GLU A 446 5.45 31.99 -15.25
C GLU A 446 6.96 31.98 -14.93
N VAL A 447 7.53 30.86 -14.46
CA VAL A 447 8.97 30.77 -14.17
C VAL A 447 9.82 30.47 -15.42
N ARG A 448 9.19 30.26 -16.59
CA ARG A 448 9.90 30.04 -17.87
C ARG A 448 10.15 31.30 -18.71
N SER A 449 9.59 32.46 -18.36
CA SER A 449 9.79 33.72 -19.11
C SER A 449 10.84 34.67 -18.52
N SER A 450 11.27 34.48 -17.27
CA SER A 450 12.26 35.32 -16.59
C SER A 450 13.71 34.80 -16.68
N GLY A 451 13.93 33.63 -17.28
CA GLY A 451 15.24 33.02 -17.52
C GLY A 451 16.03 33.54 -18.75
N LYS A 452 15.49 34.50 -19.52
CA LYS A 452 16.16 35.06 -20.71
C LYS A 452 16.56 36.54 -20.61
N ALA A 453 16.33 37.21 -19.47
CA ALA A 453 16.73 38.61 -19.27
C ALA A 453 17.98 38.81 -18.38
N GLY A 454 18.53 37.75 -17.79
CA GLY A 454 19.69 37.81 -16.87
C GLY A 454 21.07 37.61 -17.52
N ALA A 455 21.15 37.24 -18.79
CA ALA A 455 22.41 36.85 -19.44
C ALA A 455 23.17 38.00 -20.14
N ASN A 456 22.66 39.25 -20.09
CA ASN A 456 23.26 40.37 -20.83
C ASN A 456 23.77 41.54 -19.97
N LYS A 457 24.04 41.31 -18.67
CA LYS A 457 24.62 42.34 -17.76
C LYS A 457 25.90 41.94 -17.02
N GLN A 458 26.50 40.80 -17.36
CA GLN A 458 27.81 40.39 -16.82
C GLN A 458 28.97 40.54 -17.84
N GLY A 459 28.71 41.11 -19.02
CA GLY A 459 29.71 41.39 -20.05
C GLY A 459 30.41 42.77 -19.98
N GLU A 460 29.90 43.73 -19.19
CA GLU A 460 30.41 45.12 -19.21
C GLU A 460 31.17 45.59 -17.96
N THR A 461 31.18 44.81 -16.88
CA THR A 461 31.92 45.18 -15.65
C THR A 461 33.35 44.65 -15.58
N ASN A 462 33.80 43.87 -16.57
CA ASN A 462 35.16 43.33 -16.61
C ASN A 462 36.14 44.07 -17.56
N LYS A 463 35.71 45.20 -18.17
CA LYS A 463 36.55 46.04 -19.04
C LYS A 463 37.04 47.35 -18.39
N LYS A 464 36.67 47.64 -17.14
CA LYS A 464 37.09 48.86 -16.40
C LYS A 464 38.07 48.63 -15.24
N ARG A 465 38.58 47.40 -15.03
CA ARG A 465 39.57 47.08 -13.98
C ARG A 465 40.99 46.73 -14.48
N LYS A 466 41.27 46.82 -15.78
CA LYS A 466 42.61 46.59 -16.38
C LYS A 466 43.31 47.85 -16.94
N GLY A 467 42.90 49.06 -16.52
CA GLY A 467 43.45 50.33 -17.03
C GLY A 467 44.13 51.25 -16.00
N LYS A 468 44.35 50.82 -14.74
CA LYS A 468 45.03 51.62 -13.71
C LYS A 468 45.99 50.77 -12.89
N ARG A 469 47.11 50.38 -13.52
CA ARG A 469 48.38 49.98 -12.88
C ARG A 469 49.48 49.92 -13.94
N ALA A 470 49.77 51.09 -14.50
CA ALA A 470 51.00 51.40 -15.22
C ALA A 470 51.19 52.91 -15.11
N GLY A 471 52.22 53.37 -14.39
CA GLY A 471 52.55 54.79 -14.25
C GLY A 471 52.72 55.29 -12.82
N ARG A 472 53.70 54.77 -12.08
CA ARG A 472 54.72 55.47 -11.28
C ARG A 472 55.43 54.49 -10.38
#